data_AF-A0A7D4NQU5-F1
#
_entry.id   AF-A0A7D4NQU5-F1
#
_cell.length_a   1.000
_cell.length_b   1.000
_cell.length_c   1.000
_cell.angle_alpha   90.00
_cell.angle_beta   90.00
_cell.angle_gamma   90.00
#
_symmetry.space_group_name_H-M   'P 1'
#
loop_
_entity.id
_entity.type
_entity.pdbx_description
1 polymer ?
#
loop_
_entity_poly.entity_id
_entity_poly.type
_entity_poly.pdbx_seq_one_letter_code
_entity_poly.pdbx_strand_id
1 'polypeptide(L)'
;MTQASQNNPQLVLAKDLVKALESGDQATARVLTQQLSAQDDKSIYQEVSSLTRDLHQTLDELDHLPLLMQTKHDIPDAAERLQYVLDTVEEASDKTLTSAENSLALIEQVMGQNPSSDIAAALQRLQDELNNIMLAQSFQDLTGQVLNRVILIISSLEQSLIALIQDAGHDYNAIPDKPKSEQELEKGIGPNVTRESKKESVASQDDVDDLLSDLGI
;
A
#
# COMPACT_ATOMS: atom_id res chain seq x y z
N MET A 1 -19.41 -51.74 -1.75
CA MET A 1 -18.89 -50.98 -0.59
C MET A 1 -18.03 -51.85 0.34
N THR A 2 -17.16 -52.75 -0.17
CA THR A 2 -16.60 -53.80 0.71
C THR A 2 -15.21 -54.28 0.31
N GLN A 3 -14.26 -53.38 0.03
CA GLN A 3 -12.85 -53.76 -0.11
C GLN A 3 -11.86 -52.80 0.60
N ALA A 4 -12.27 -51.56 0.91
CA ALA A 4 -11.42 -50.63 1.66
C ALA A 4 -11.25 -50.99 3.17
N SER A 5 -12.22 -51.69 3.77
CA SER A 5 -12.13 -52.12 5.19
C SER A 5 -11.23 -53.34 5.42
N GLN A 6 -10.72 -54.03 4.39
CA GLN A 6 -9.85 -55.20 4.59
C GLN A 6 -8.35 -54.86 4.65
N ASN A 7 -7.96 -53.62 4.29
CA ASN A 7 -6.56 -53.20 4.24
C ASN A 7 -6.21 -52.05 5.19
N ASN A 8 -7.10 -51.68 6.13
CA ASN A 8 -6.73 -50.71 7.16
C ASN A 8 -5.96 -51.44 8.29
N PRO A 9 -4.63 -51.26 8.41
CA PRO A 9 -3.84 -51.95 9.43
C PRO A 9 -4.31 -51.65 10.86
N GLN A 10 -4.84 -50.44 11.13
CA GLN A 10 -5.41 -50.09 12.43
C GLN A 10 -6.63 -50.93 12.79
N LEU A 11 -7.47 -51.26 11.78
CA LEU A 11 -8.66 -52.09 12.00
C LEU A 11 -8.29 -53.55 12.28
N VAL A 12 -7.18 -54.04 11.72
CA VAL A 12 -6.65 -55.38 12.01
C VAL A 12 -6.08 -55.41 13.43
N LEU A 13 -5.24 -54.44 13.79
CA LEU A 13 -4.69 -54.29 15.14
C LEU A 13 -5.78 -54.15 16.21
N ALA A 14 -6.83 -53.35 15.96
CA ALA A 14 -7.94 -53.19 16.88
C ALA A 14 -8.74 -54.49 17.07
N LYS A 15 -8.96 -55.26 16.00
CA LYS A 15 -9.64 -56.57 16.09
C LYS A 15 -8.81 -57.62 16.83
N ASP A 16 -7.50 -57.63 16.62
CA ASP A 16 -6.61 -58.55 17.32
C ASP A 16 -6.42 -58.15 18.80
N LEU A 17 -6.47 -56.85 19.12
CA LEU A 17 -6.51 -56.36 20.49
C LEU A 17 -7.79 -56.82 21.21
N VAL A 18 -8.95 -56.71 20.57
CA VAL A 18 -10.23 -57.20 21.12
C VAL A 18 -10.16 -58.70 21.39
N LYS A 19 -9.64 -59.50 20.46
CA LYS A 19 -9.46 -60.95 20.66
C LYS A 19 -8.50 -61.28 21.81
N ALA A 20 -7.41 -60.53 21.97
CA ALA A 20 -6.45 -60.71 23.06
C ALA A 20 -7.07 -60.36 24.44
N LEU A 21 -7.94 -59.35 24.49
CA LEU A 21 -8.70 -58.99 25.68
C LEU A 21 -9.77 -60.04 26.02
N GLU A 22 -10.47 -60.57 25.01
CA GLU A 22 -11.48 -61.63 25.17
C GLU A 22 -10.89 -62.96 25.65
N SER A 23 -9.65 -63.28 25.25
CA SER A 23 -8.94 -64.50 25.68
C SER A 23 -8.20 -64.36 27.01
N GLY A 24 -8.20 -63.17 27.63
CA GLY A 24 -7.51 -62.89 28.89
C GLY A 24 -5.99 -62.71 28.76
N ASP A 25 -5.45 -62.65 27.54
CA ASP A 25 -4.02 -62.46 27.27
C ASP A 25 -3.62 -60.99 27.42
N GLN A 26 -3.43 -60.58 28.68
CA GLN A 26 -2.99 -59.25 29.08
C GLN A 26 -1.64 -58.84 28.47
N ALA A 27 -0.74 -59.79 28.18
CA ALA A 27 0.59 -59.47 27.65
C ALA A 27 0.47 -59.01 26.18
N THR A 28 -0.25 -59.79 25.37
CA THR A 28 -0.50 -59.46 23.97
C THR A 28 -1.37 -58.20 23.83
N ALA A 29 -2.38 -58.05 24.69
CA ALA A 29 -3.23 -56.86 24.68
C ALA A 29 -2.43 -55.56 24.95
N ARG A 30 -1.50 -55.57 25.92
CA ARG A 30 -0.65 -54.39 26.22
C ARG A 30 0.24 -54.01 25.04
N VAL A 31 0.82 -55.00 24.36
CA VAL A 31 1.67 -54.75 23.17
C VAL A 31 0.85 -54.14 22.04
N LEU A 32 -0.34 -54.68 21.77
CA LEU A 32 -1.23 -54.16 20.72
C LEU A 32 -1.77 -52.75 21.05
N THR A 33 -2.06 -52.45 22.32
CA THR A 33 -2.42 -51.09 22.75
C THR A 33 -1.27 -50.09 22.55
N GLN A 34 -0.03 -50.48 22.88
CA GLN A 34 1.15 -49.63 22.64
C GLN A 34 1.39 -49.40 21.14
N GLN A 35 1.20 -50.42 20.31
CA GLN A 35 1.33 -50.29 18.85
C GLN A 35 0.28 -49.36 18.25
N LEU A 36 -0.97 -49.44 18.74
CA LEU A 36 -2.05 -48.57 18.29
C LEU A 36 -1.80 -47.11 18.70
N SER A 37 -1.40 -46.87 19.96
CA SER A 37 -1.05 -45.54 20.48
C SER A 37 0.15 -44.93 19.75
N ALA A 38 1.18 -45.71 19.46
CA ALA A 38 2.37 -45.22 18.75
C ALA A 38 2.07 -44.80 17.30
N GLN A 39 1.06 -45.40 16.68
CA GLN A 39 0.62 -45.04 15.33
C GLN A 39 -0.16 -43.72 15.34
N ASP A 40 -1.00 -43.51 16.36
CA ASP A 40 -1.72 -42.25 16.56
C ASP A 40 -0.76 -41.09 16.87
N ASP A 41 0.22 -41.31 17.75
CA ASP A 41 1.24 -40.30 18.05
C ASP A 41 2.00 -39.89 16.78
N LYS A 42 2.43 -40.87 15.96
CA LYS A 42 3.13 -40.60 14.70
C LYS A 42 2.28 -39.80 13.73
N SER A 43 0.98 -40.08 13.65
CA SER A 43 0.05 -39.33 12.78
C SER A 43 -0.07 -37.87 13.24
N ILE A 44 -0.20 -37.64 14.55
CA ILE A 44 -0.28 -36.29 15.13
C ILE A 44 1.03 -35.52 14.86
N TYR A 45 2.20 -36.13 15.09
CA TYR A 45 3.47 -35.48 14.79
C TYR A 45 3.65 -35.16 13.30
N GLN A 46 3.16 -36.03 12.41
CA GLN A 46 3.18 -35.80 10.97
C GLN A 46 2.27 -34.64 10.55
N GLU A 47 1.04 -34.57 11.10
CA GLU A 47 0.12 -33.47 10.85
C GLU A 47 0.66 -32.14 11.38
N VAL A 48 1.21 -32.12 12.61
CA VAL A 48 1.85 -30.93 13.18
C VAL A 48 3.06 -30.49 12.36
N SER A 49 3.87 -31.44 11.88
CA SER A 49 5.02 -31.14 11.01
C SER A 49 4.61 -30.62 9.64
N SER A 50 3.54 -31.17 9.05
CA SER A 50 2.97 -30.68 7.80
C SER A 50 2.45 -29.26 7.99
N LEU A 51 1.64 -29.02 9.02
CA LEU A 51 1.08 -27.71 9.33
C LEU A 51 2.18 -26.67 9.58
N THR A 52 3.23 -27.05 10.31
CA THR A 52 4.39 -26.17 10.57
C THR A 52 5.13 -25.85 9.28
N ARG A 53 5.28 -26.82 8.37
CA ARG A 53 5.93 -26.62 7.08
C ARG A 53 5.08 -25.78 6.12
N ASP A 54 3.78 -26.00 6.10
CA ASP A 54 2.82 -25.23 5.31
C ASP A 54 2.78 -23.78 5.79
N LEU A 55 2.78 -23.55 7.11
CA LEU A 55 2.93 -22.23 7.71
C LEU A 55 4.26 -21.59 7.32
N HIS A 56 5.37 -22.32 7.45
CA HIS A 56 6.69 -21.80 7.11
C HIS A 56 6.81 -21.46 5.62
N GLN A 57 6.25 -22.29 4.73
CA GLN A 57 6.22 -22.01 3.30
C GLN A 57 5.32 -20.82 2.96
N THR A 58 4.19 -20.65 3.66
CA THR A 58 3.35 -19.45 3.49
C THR A 58 4.08 -18.18 3.95
N LEU A 59 4.87 -18.26 5.03
CA LEU A 59 5.72 -17.16 5.49
C LEU A 59 6.88 -16.88 4.53
N ASP A 60 7.48 -17.91 3.93
CA ASP A 60 8.53 -17.78 2.90
C ASP A 60 7.99 -17.19 1.58
N GLU A 61 6.74 -17.50 1.23
CA GLU A 61 6.03 -16.86 0.12
C GLU A 61 5.67 -15.39 0.42
N LEU A 62 5.50 -15.03 1.69
CA LEU A 62 5.38 -13.63 2.15
C LEU A 62 6.74 -12.90 2.17
N ASP A 63 7.85 -13.63 2.29
CA ASP A 63 9.23 -13.15 2.12
C ASP A 63 9.60 -12.87 0.64
N HIS A 64 8.61 -12.87 -0.25
CA HIS A 64 8.81 -12.41 -1.61
C HIS A 64 9.24 -10.92 -1.62
N LEU A 65 10.52 -10.71 -1.96
CA LEU A 65 11.19 -9.44 -2.26
C LEU A 65 10.31 -8.35 -2.91
N PRO A 66 9.37 -8.65 -3.84
CA PRO A 66 8.43 -7.66 -4.35
C PRO A 66 7.60 -6.93 -3.28
N LEU A 67 7.08 -7.61 -2.26
CA LEU A 67 6.29 -6.98 -1.19
C LEU A 67 7.18 -6.11 -0.28
N LEU A 68 8.39 -6.60 0.00
CA LEU A 68 9.41 -5.85 0.73
C LEU A 68 9.79 -4.55 0.00
N MET A 69 10.00 -4.63 -1.31
CA MET A 69 10.35 -3.48 -2.16
C MET A 69 9.17 -2.51 -2.33
N GLN A 70 7.95 -3.01 -2.50
CA GLN A 70 6.75 -2.16 -2.56
C GLN A 70 6.50 -1.43 -1.25
N THR A 71 6.70 -2.10 -0.12
CA THR A 71 6.51 -1.49 1.21
C THR A 71 7.58 -0.46 1.52
N LYS A 72 8.84 -0.70 1.10
CA LYS A 72 9.94 0.22 1.36
C LYS A 72 9.94 1.44 0.43
N HIS A 73 9.58 1.29 -0.84
CA HIS A 73 9.78 2.33 -1.85
C HIS A 73 8.48 2.83 -2.48
N ASP A 74 7.69 1.94 -3.06
CA ASP A 74 6.57 2.35 -3.93
C ASP A 74 5.38 2.95 -3.14
N ILE A 75 5.07 2.40 -1.95
CA ILE A 75 3.98 2.91 -1.10
C ILE A 75 4.28 4.30 -0.52
N PRO A 76 5.47 4.53 0.10
CA PRO A 76 5.84 5.86 0.57
C PRO A 76 5.91 6.91 -0.55
N ASP A 77 6.49 6.56 -1.71
CA ASP A 77 6.56 7.45 -2.89
C ASP A 77 5.16 7.83 -3.38
N ALA A 78 4.24 6.87 -3.47
CA ALA A 78 2.85 7.14 -3.85
C ALA A 78 2.15 8.07 -2.85
N ALA A 79 2.34 7.86 -1.54
CA ALA A 79 1.78 8.74 -0.51
C ALA A 79 2.31 10.18 -0.63
N GLU A 80 3.62 10.34 -0.85
CA GLU A 80 4.25 11.65 -0.99
C GLU A 80 3.81 12.37 -2.27
N ARG A 81 3.66 11.65 -3.39
CA ARG A 81 3.09 12.22 -4.63
C ARG A 81 1.65 12.66 -4.46
N LEU A 82 0.82 11.87 -3.77
CA LEU A 82 -0.56 12.24 -3.47
C LEU A 82 -0.63 13.47 -2.57
N GLN A 83 0.27 13.58 -1.59
CA GLN A 83 0.39 14.78 -0.77
C GLN A 83 0.76 16.01 -1.60
N TYR A 84 1.75 15.89 -2.49
CA TYR A 84 2.09 17.00 -3.39
C TYR A 84 0.92 17.43 -4.27
N VAL A 85 0.18 16.47 -4.84
CA VAL A 85 -1.00 16.76 -5.65
C VAL A 85 -2.05 17.50 -4.83
N LEU A 86 -2.30 17.06 -3.59
CA LEU A 86 -3.21 17.75 -2.67
C LEU A 86 -2.79 19.19 -2.44
N ASP A 87 -1.54 19.42 -2.04
CA ASP A 87 -1.00 20.75 -1.76
C ASP A 87 -1.09 21.67 -2.99
N THR A 88 -0.74 21.14 -4.17
CA THR A 88 -0.76 21.90 -5.43
C THR A 88 -2.18 22.27 -5.84
N VAL A 89 -3.15 21.37 -5.64
CA VAL A 89 -4.57 21.61 -5.93
C VAL A 89 -5.15 22.64 -4.96
N GLU A 90 -4.79 22.57 -3.67
CA GLU A 90 -5.16 23.57 -2.66
C GLU A 90 -4.64 24.96 -3.05
N GLU A 91 -3.34 25.08 -3.35
CA GLU A 91 -2.73 26.36 -3.77
C GLU A 91 -3.37 26.92 -5.05
N ALA A 92 -3.63 26.07 -6.05
CA ALA A 92 -4.25 26.50 -7.31
C ALA A 92 -5.69 27.01 -7.10
N SER A 93 -6.42 26.41 -6.17
CA SER A 93 -7.77 26.83 -5.82
C SER A 93 -7.81 28.16 -5.09
N ASP A 94 -6.94 28.33 -4.09
CA ASP A 94 -6.80 29.58 -3.36
C ASP A 94 -6.49 30.74 -4.32
N LYS A 95 -5.58 30.50 -5.28
CA LYS A 95 -5.28 31.47 -6.35
C LYS A 95 -6.51 31.75 -7.23
N THR A 96 -7.26 30.71 -7.60
CA THR A 96 -8.46 30.85 -8.43
C THR A 96 -9.55 31.65 -7.72
N LEU A 97 -9.81 31.35 -6.45
CA LEU A 97 -10.78 32.05 -5.60
C LEU A 97 -10.40 33.51 -5.41
N THR A 98 -9.14 33.77 -5.05
CA THR A 98 -8.61 35.13 -4.89
C THR A 98 -8.74 35.93 -6.19
N SER A 99 -8.42 35.32 -7.34
CA SER A 99 -8.56 35.98 -8.63
C SER A 99 -10.01 36.27 -8.99
N ALA A 100 -10.94 35.38 -8.65
CA ALA A 100 -12.37 35.58 -8.86
C ALA A 100 -12.91 36.72 -7.98
N GLU A 101 -12.54 36.74 -6.70
CA GLU A 101 -12.90 37.82 -5.75
C GLU A 101 -12.39 39.18 -6.20
N ASN A 102 -11.11 39.26 -6.62
CA ASN A 102 -10.54 40.49 -7.15
C ASN A 102 -11.27 40.96 -8.41
N SER A 103 -11.66 40.02 -9.28
CA SER A 103 -12.42 40.34 -10.50
C SER A 103 -13.82 40.85 -10.17
N LEU A 104 -14.50 40.27 -9.19
CA LEU A 104 -15.79 40.74 -8.69
C LEU A 104 -15.69 42.16 -8.11
N ALA A 105 -14.64 42.45 -7.33
CA ALA A 105 -14.40 43.78 -6.79
C ALA A 105 -14.16 44.84 -7.90
N LEU A 106 -13.43 44.47 -8.95
CA LEU A 106 -13.23 45.34 -10.12
C LEU A 106 -14.55 45.57 -10.88
N ILE A 107 -15.39 44.54 -11.04
CA ILE A 107 -16.71 44.66 -11.65
C ILE A 107 -17.56 45.65 -10.86
N GLU A 108 -17.60 45.53 -9.53
CA GLU A 108 -18.35 46.45 -8.65
C GLU A 108 -17.85 47.89 -8.77
N GLN A 109 -16.52 48.08 -8.82
CA GLN A 109 -15.92 49.40 -9.01
C GLN A 109 -16.33 50.04 -10.35
N VAL A 110 -16.32 49.26 -11.45
CA VAL A 110 -16.72 49.76 -12.78
C VAL A 110 -18.22 50.00 -12.84
N MET A 111 -19.04 49.14 -12.24
CA MET A 111 -20.50 49.34 -12.14
C MET A 111 -20.83 50.63 -11.38
N GLY A 112 -20.08 50.98 -10.33
CA GLY A 112 -20.20 52.24 -9.60
C GLY A 112 -19.89 53.49 -10.44
N GLN A 113 -19.18 53.35 -11.57
CA GLN A 113 -18.90 54.45 -12.50
C GLN A 113 -20.05 54.71 -13.50
N ASN A 114 -21.19 54.02 -13.37
CA ASN A 114 -22.34 54.11 -14.27
C ASN A 114 -21.96 53.87 -15.74
N PRO A 115 -21.48 52.66 -16.08
CA PRO A 115 -21.11 52.32 -17.44
C PRO A 115 -22.35 52.32 -18.36
N SER A 116 -22.13 52.30 -19.68
CA SER A 116 -23.23 52.19 -20.63
C SER A 116 -24.01 50.88 -20.43
N SER A 117 -25.29 50.86 -20.85
CA SER A 117 -26.17 49.70 -20.66
C SER A 117 -25.59 48.38 -21.18
N ASP A 118 -24.90 48.41 -22.32
CA ASP A 118 -24.30 47.21 -22.91
C ASP A 118 -23.13 46.67 -22.07
N ILE A 119 -22.30 47.58 -21.53
CA ILE A 119 -21.18 47.23 -20.66
C ILE A 119 -21.72 46.69 -19.32
N ALA A 120 -22.72 47.35 -18.74
CA ALA A 120 -23.36 46.89 -17.51
C ALA A 120 -23.93 45.46 -17.65
N ALA A 121 -24.61 45.17 -18.77
CA ALA A 121 -25.13 43.83 -19.04
C ALA A 121 -24.02 42.78 -19.21
N ALA A 122 -22.91 43.12 -19.86
CA ALA A 122 -21.75 42.23 -20.00
C ALA A 122 -21.06 41.97 -18.65
N LEU A 123 -20.92 43.00 -17.81
CA LEU A 123 -20.33 42.89 -16.47
C LEU A 123 -21.20 42.04 -15.54
N GLN A 124 -22.52 42.16 -15.61
CA GLN A 124 -23.43 41.31 -14.83
C GLN A 124 -23.26 39.83 -15.20
N ARG A 125 -23.18 39.52 -16.50
CA ARG A 125 -22.92 38.16 -16.98
C ARG A 125 -21.57 37.64 -16.50
N LEU A 126 -20.52 38.46 -16.54
CA LEU A 126 -19.20 38.07 -16.04
C LEU A 126 -19.22 37.80 -14.54
N GLN A 127 -19.94 38.62 -13.76
CA GLN A 127 -20.15 38.39 -12.33
C GLN A 127 -20.85 37.05 -12.06
N ASP A 128 -21.88 36.71 -12.84
CA ASP A 128 -22.58 35.44 -12.72
C ASP A 128 -21.65 34.24 -13.00
N GLU A 129 -20.81 34.32 -14.04
CA GLU A 129 -19.82 33.29 -14.35
C GLU A 129 -18.75 33.13 -13.25
N LEU A 130 -18.25 34.24 -12.69
CA LEU A 130 -17.29 34.20 -11.59
C LEU A 130 -17.90 33.57 -10.33
N ASN A 131 -19.15 33.90 -10.01
CA ASN A 131 -19.87 33.26 -8.91
C ASN A 131 -20.05 31.75 -9.15
N ASN A 132 -20.33 31.33 -10.38
CA ASN A 132 -20.40 29.91 -10.74
C ASN A 132 -19.04 29.20 -10.53
N ILE A 133 -17.93 29.85 -10.88
CA ILE A 133 -16.58 29.32 -10.61
C ILE A 133 -16.35 29.15 -9.11
N MET A 134 -16.68 30.16 -8.29
CA MET A 134 -16.51 30.08 -6.84
C MET A 134 -17.38 28.96 -6.23
N LEU A 135 -18.62 28.80 -6.70
CA LEU A 135 -19.49 27.70 -6.30
C LEU A 135 -18.92 26.33 -6.70
N ALA A 136 -18.38 26.21 -7.91
CA ALA A 136 -17.76 24.96 -8.36
C ALA A 136 -16.52 24.60 -7.51
N GLN A 137 -15.73 25.59 -7.09
CA GLN A 137 -14.57 25.36 -6.22
C GLN A 137 -14.96 24.84 -4.82
N SER A 138 -16.20 25.02 -4.36
CA SER A 138 -16.64 24.45 -3.09
C SER A 138 -16.60 22.90 -3.06
N PHE A 139 -16.65 22.23 -4.22
CA PHE A 139 -16.46 20.77 -4.31
C PHE A 139 -15.02 20.32 -4.06
N GLN A 140 -14.06 21.24 -4.14
CA GLN A 140 -12.67 20.93 -3.83
C GLN A 140 -12.47 20.61 -2.35
N ASP A 141 -13.16 21.29 -1.43
CA ASP A 141 -13.02 21.00 0.00
C ASP A 141 -13.32 19.52 0.30
N LEU A 142 -14.39 19.00 -0.30
CA LEU A 142 -14.73 17.59 -0.20
C LEU A 142 -13.68 16.68 -0.87
N THR A 143 -13.16 17.10 -2.03
CA THR A 143 -12.12 16.34 -2.76
C THR A 143 -10.81 16.28 -1.97
N GLY A 144 -10.41 17.39 -1.34
CA GLY A 144 -9.24 17.48 -0.48
C GLY A 144 -9.38 16.61 0.76
N GLN A 145 -10.56 16.60 1.40
CA GLN A 145 -10.83 15.70 2.54
C GLN A 145 -10.76 14.22 2.15
N VAL A 146 -11.34 13.84 1.00
CA VAL A 146 -11.26 12.46 0.50
C VAL A 146 -9.82 12.07 0.19
N LEU A 147 -9.06 12.94 -0.48
CA LEU A 147 -7.65 12.69 -0.80
C LEU A 147 -6.79 12.57 0.45
N ASN A 148 -6.97 13.48 1.43
CA ASN A 148 -6.36 13.37 2.75
C ASN A 148 -6.67 12.03 3.43
N ARG A 149 -7.92 11.57 3.35
CA ARG A 149 -8.30 10.28 3.92
C ARG A 149 -7.60 9.11 3.22
N VAL A 150 -7.46 9.17 1.89
CA VAL A 150 -6.72 8.17 1.10
C VAL A 150 -5.24 8.15 1.50
N ILE A 151 -4.60 9.31 1.62
CA ILE A 151 -3.20 9.43 2.07
C ILE A 151 -3.03 8.75 3.44
N LEU A 152 -3.91 9.05 4.40
CA LEU A 152 -3.87 8.43 5.73
C LEU A 152 -4.06 6.91 5.71
N ILE A 153 -4.92 6.40 4.82
CA ILE A 153 -5.13 4.95 4.66
C ILE A 153 -3.86 4.30 4.10
N ILE A 154 -3.22 4.92 3.10
CA ILE A 154 -1.99 4.42 2.50
C ILE A 154 -0.86 4.41 3.53
N SER A 155 -0.69 5.47 4.33
CA SER A 155 0.30 5.48 5.42
C SER A 155 -0.01 4.46 6.52
N SER A 156 -1.29 4.18 6.79
CA SER A 156 -1.66 3.10 7.73
C SER A 156 -1.36 1.71 7.16
N LEU A 157 -1.53 1.53 5.84
CA LEU A 157 -1.18 0.30 5.15
C LEU A 157 0.33 0.08 5.18
N GLU A 158 1.12 1.12 4.91
CA GLU A 158 2.59 1.11 5.03
C GLU A 158 3.03 0.60 6.40
N GLN A 159 2.51 1.18 7.49
CA GLN A 159 2.85 0.75 8.85
C GLN A 159 2.46 -0.71 9.14
N SER A 160 1.32 -1.16 8.62
CA SER A 160 0.86 -2.54 8.81
C SER A 160 1.77 -3.54 8.07
N LEU A 161 2.23 -3.18 6.87
CA LEU A 161 3.16 -4.00 6.11
C LEU A 161 4.55 -4.01 6.76
N ILE A 162 5.04 -2.88 7.26
CA ILE A 162 6.29 -2.82 8.04
C ILE A 162 6.23 -3.76 9.25
N ALA A 163 5.12 -3.72 10.01
CA ALA A 163 4.93 -4.60 11.16
C ALA A 163 4.94 -6.08 10.76
N LEU A 164 4.27 -6.44 9.66
CA LEU A 164 4.25 -7.81 9.15
C LEU A 164 5.63 -8.30 8.72
N ILE A 165 6.42 -7.44 8.07
CA ILE A 165 7.80 -7.71 7.67
C ILE A 165 8.69 -7.98 8.90
N GLN A 166 8.53 -7.16 9.94
CA GLN A 166 9.27 -7.32 11.20
C GLN A 166 8.87 -8.60 11.95
N ASP A 167 7.57 -8.90 12.02
CA ASP A 167 7.04 -10.12 12.66
C ASP A 167 7.47 -11.38 11.92
N ALA A 168 7.63 -11.32 10.60
CA ALA A 168 8.18 -12.40 9.77
C ALA A 168 9.69 -12.60 9.97
N GLY A 169 10.37 -11.70 10.71
CA GLY A 169 11.80 -11.81 11.03
C GLY A 169 12.72 -11.08 10.06
N HIS A 170 12.17 -10.25 9.17
CA HIS A 170 12.97 -9.44 8.24
C HIS A 170 13.26 -8.07 8.84
N ASP A 171 14.52 -7.65 8.75
CA ASP A 171 14.87 -6.26 9.06
C ASP A 171 14.46 -5.39 7.88
N TYR A 172 13.41 -4.57 8.08
CA TYR A 172 12.96 -3.59 7.11
C TYR A 172 14.10 -2.68 6.60
N ASN A 173 15.07 -2.36 7.46
CA ASN A 173 16.22 -1.52 7.08
C ASN A 173 17.27 -2.27 6.24
N ALA A 174 17.25 -3.60 6.27
CA ALA A 174 18.15 -4.43 5.48
C ALA A 174 17.61 -4.71 4.06
N ILE A 175 16.36 -4.35 3.75
CA ILE A 175 15.80 -4.43 2.40
C ILE A 175 16.64 -3.51 1.49
N PRO A 176 17.19 -4.00 0.37
CA PRO A 176 17.97 -3.17 -0.55
C PRO A 176 17.17 -1.98 -1.08
N ASP A 177 17.86 -0.89 -1.39
CA ASP A 177 17.23 0.18 -2.15
C ASP A 177 16.96 -0.28 -3.59
N LYS A 178 15.89 0.25 -4.20
CA LYS A 178 15.55 -0.08 -5.59
C LYS A 178 16.73 0.35 -6.49
N PRO A 179 17.34 -0.57 -7.26
CA PRO A 179 18.40 -0.18 -8.18
C PRO A 179 17.81 0.78 -9.20
N LYS A 180 18.27 2.03 -9.19
CA LYS A 180 17.82 3.05 -10.12
C LYS A 180 18.08 2.57 -11.53
N SER A 181 17.05 2.49 -12.36
CA SER A 181 17.26 2.25 -13.78
C SER A 181 17.90 3.49 -14.41
N GLU A 182 18.84 3.33 -15.33
CA GLU A 182 19.39 4.45 -16.14
C GLU A 182 18.27 5.25 -16.84
N GLN A 183 17.14 4.59 -17.11
CA GLN A 183 15.94 5.25 -17.61
C GLN A 183 15.26 6.18 -16.61
N GLU A 184 15.29 5.94 -15.30
CA GLU A 184 14.75 6.86 -14.27
C GLU A 184 15.67 8.07 -14.03
N LEU A 185 16.98 7.92 -14.29
CA LEU A 185 17.95 9.02 -14.27
C LEU A 185 17.78 9.95 -15.49
N GLU A 186 17.45 9.40 -16.66
CA GLU A 186 17.20 10.18 -17.88
C GLU A 186 15.76 10.68 -18.03
N LYS A 187 14.79 9.97 -17.42
CA LYS A 187 13.37 10.33 -17.50
C LYS A 187 12.96 11.12 -16.26
N GLY A 188 13.17 12.42 -16.34
CA GLY A 188 12.38 13.42 -15.61
C GLY A 188 10.90 13.39 -16.02
N ILE A 189 10.20 12.25 -15.86
CA ILE A 189 8.77 12.16 -16.11
C ILE A 189 8.06 12.61 -14.84
N GLY A 190 7.92 13.92 -14.70
CA GLY A 190 7.14 14.57 -13.68
C GLY A 190 7.95 15.56 -12.85
N PRO A 191 7.30 16.51 -12.17
CA PRO A 191 7.98 17.34 -11.19
C PRO A 191 8.65 16.45 -10.12
N ASN A 192 9.85 16.83 -9.70
CA ASN A 192 10.55 16.20 -8.56
C ASN A 192 9.84 16.59 -7.27
N VAL A 193 8.83 15.80 -6.89
CA VAL A 193 7.89 16.13 -5.81
C VAL A 193 8.20 15.43 -4.50
N THR A 194 8.96 14.33 -4.55
CA THR A 194 9.34 13.55 -3.38
C THR A 194 10.60 14.08 -2.71
N ARG A 195 10.78 13.82 -1.41
CA ARG A 195 11.95 14.28 -0.63
C ARG A 195 13.27 13.71 -1.16
N GLU A 196 13.26 12.47 -1.64
CA GLU A 196 14.42 11.88 -2.30
C GLU A 196 14.71 12.55 -3.65
N SER A 197 13.69 12.71 -4.51
CA SER A 197 13.87 13.38 -5.81
C SER A 197 14.27 14.86 -5.69
N LYS A 198 13.82 15.57 -4.64
CA LYS A 198 14.24 16.94 -4.35
C LYS A 198 15.70 17.05 -3.91
N LYS A 199 16.20 16.14 -3.06
CA LYS A 199 17.62 16.14 -2.66
C LYS A 199 18.56 15.93 -3.86
N GLU A 200 18.13 15.10 -4.80
CA GLU A 200 18.93 14.75 -5.97
C GLU A 200 18.87 15.80 -7.08
N SER A 201 17.73 16.48 -7.24
CA SER A 201 17.63 17.63 -8.15
C SER A 201 18.60 18.75 -7.78
N VAL A 202 18.79 19.00 -6.48
CA VAL A 202 19.74 20.01 -5.99
C VAL A 202 21.17 19.58 -6.30
N ALA A 203 21.51 18.30 -6.09
CA ALA A 203 22.82 17.76 -6.47
C ALA A 203 23.08 17.85 -7.98
N SER A 204 22.08 17.57 -8.82
CA SER A 204 22.22 17.68 -10.28
C SER A 204 22.35 19.13 -10.77
N GLN A 205 21.84 20.11 -10.01
CA GLN A 205 21.98 21.52 -10.36
C GLN A 205 23.37 22.06 -10.02
N ASP A 206 23.95 21.61 -8.91
CA ASP A 206 25.35 21.88 -8.58
C ASP A 206 26.30 21.29 -9.65
N ASP A 207 26.01 20.07 -10.14
CA ASP A 207 26.78 19.44 -11.23
C ASP A 207 26.61 20.18 -12.58
N VAL A 208 25.45 20.78 -12.84
CA VAL A 208 25.21 21.60 -14.05
C VAL A 208 25.94 22.93 -13.95
N ASP A 209 25.93 23.58 -12.79
CA ASP A 209 26.66 24.83 -12.55
C ASP A 209 28.19 24.60 -12.62
N ASP A 210 28.67 23.44 -12.18
CA ASP A 210 30.07 23.02 -12.32
C ASP A 210 30.45 22.76 -13.80
N LEU A 211 29.55 22.15 -14.59
CA LEU A 211 29.75 21.94 -16.02
C LEU A 211 29.70 23.26 -16.83
N LEU A 212 28.87 24.22 -16.42
CA LEU A 212 28.83 25.56 -17.04
C LEU A 212 30.07 26.37 -16.67
N SER A 213 30.55 26.24 -15.43
CA SER A 213 31.81 26.81 -14.97
C SER A 213 33.02 26.28 -15.76
N ASP A 214 33.02 24.98 -16.11
CA ASP A 214 34.07 24.37 -16.95
C ASP A 214 33.95 24.77 -18.44
N LEU A 215 32.74 25.11 -18.90
CA LEU A 215 32.50 25.62 -20.26
C LEU A 215 32.73 27.14 -20.41
N GLY A 216 32.99 27.84 -19.31
CA GLY A 216 33.41 29.24 -19.30
C GLY A 216 32.31 30.24 -19.70
N ILE A 217 31.04 29.92 -19.47
CA ILE A 217 29.88 30.82 -19.62
C ILE A 217 29.09 30.95 -18.33
#